data_AF-A0A380NYN9-F1
#
_entry.id   AF-A0A380NYN9-F1
#
_cell.length_a   1.000
_cell.length_b   1.000
_cell.length_c   1.000
_cell.angle_alpha   90.00
_cell.angle_beta   90.00
_cell.angle_gamma   90.00
#
_symmetry.space_group_name_H-M   'P 1'
#
loop_
_entity.id
_entity.type
_entity.pdbx_description
1 polymer ?
#
loop_
_entity_poly.entity_id
_entity_poly.type
_entity_poly.pdbx_seq_one_letter_code
_entity_poly.pdbx_strand_id
1 'polypeptide(L)'
;MAEYLSVSILTQYLKRKFTADPYLKRVYVTGEISNFRPRRGHQYFSLKDESAVINATMFKNVFDKLAFQLEPGMKVNVIGHLDLYGPNGSYSLIVEKIEPDGVGALYQAYEQLKQKLQAEGLFAQLQRPIPRFPQKIAVITSPSGAVIRDILTTVQRRYPIAEVDLYPAVVQGENAVPSLINQLKAVAKRSDIDVLIIGRGGGSIEDLWAFNDESLAREMLKCQCPLLVQWDMKPIQLSRITLPINVRRHRLLRLKLQHHLS
;
A
#
# COMPACT_ATOMS: atom_id res chain seq x y z
N MET A 1 18.51 42.42 -44.70
CA MET A 1 17.80 41.30 -45.37
C MET A 1 17.54 40.26 -44.29
N ALA A 2 16.28 39.89 -44.02
CA ALA A 2 16.00 38.88 -43.00
C ALA A 2 16.41 37.51 -43.58
N GLU A 3 17.38 36.84 -42.95
CA GLU A 3 17.72 35.46 -43.29
C GLU A 3 16.57 34.53 -42.88
N TYR A 4 15.96 33.86 -43.85
CA TYR A 4 14.92 32.87 -43.60
C TYR A 4 15.55 31.57 -43.08
N LEU A 5 15.10 31.09 -41.93
CA LEU A 5 15.52 29.81 -41.36
C LEU A 5 14.66 28.67 -41.94
N SER A 6 15.28 27.51 -42.19
CA SER A 6 14.51 26.30 -42.52
C SER A 6 13.76 25.79 -41.28
N VAL A 7 12.63 25.12 -41.50
CA VAL A 7 11.81 24.54 -40.42
C VAL A 7 12.67 23.61 -39.55
N SER A 8 13.53 22.80 -40.15
CA SER A 8 14.42 21.88 -39.43
C SER A 8 15.40 22.61 -38.51
N ILE A 9 15.98 23.73 -38.96
CA ILE A 9 16.90 24.54 -38.14
C ILE A 9 16.14 25.19 -36.98
N LEU A 10 14.94 25.72 -37.23
CA LEU A 10 14.09 26.29 -36.19
C LEU A 10 13.70 25.25 -35.13
N THR A 11 13.26 24.06 -35.55
CA THR A 11 12.88 22.97 -34.63
C THR A 11 14.07 22.48 -33.82
N GLN A 12 15.26 22.36 -34.43
CA GLN A 12 16.47 21.97 -33.72
C GLN A 12 16.91 23.03 -32.70
N TYR A 13 16.76 24.31 -33.04
CA TYR A 13 17.01 25.41 -32.13
C TYR A 13 16.06 25.39 -30.92
N LEU A 14 14.75 25.20 -31.15
CA LEU A 14 13.77 25.04 -30.07
C LEU A 14 14.10 23.82 -29.20
N LYS A 15 14.38 22.66 -29.80
CA LYS A 15 14.77 21.46 -29.04
C LYS A 15 15.95 21.74 -28.11
N ARG A 16 16.99 22.45 -28.60
CA ARG A 16 18.14 22.86 -27.78
C ARG A 16 17.73 23.77 -26.62
N LYS A 17 16.80 24.71 -26.82
CA LYS A 17 16.31 25.56 -25.73
C LYS A 17 15.61 24.73 -24.65
N PHE A 18 14.76 23.78 -25.04
CA PHE A 18 14.08 22.88 -24.09
C PHE A 18 15.05 21.98 -23.32
N THR A 19 16.07 21.43 -23.97
CA THR A 19 17.02 20.51 -23.33
C THR A 19 18.15 21.20 -22.58
N ALA A 20 18.52 22.43 -22.94
CA ALA A 20 19.56 23.19 -22.26
C ALA A 20 19.05 23.93 -21.02
N ASP A 21 17.77 24.27 -20.96
CA ASP A 21 17.16 24.97 -19.83
C ASP A 21 17.12 24.06 -18.57
N PRO A 22 17.81 24.44 -17.48
CA PRO A 22 17.82 23.68 -16.23
C PRO A 22 16.43 23.46 -15.64
N TYR A 23 15.50 24.40 -15.83
CA TYR A 23 14.13 24.30 -15.30
C TYR A 23 13.28 23.29 -16.07
N LEU A 24 13.60 23.03 -17.34
CA LEU A 24 12.87 22.08 -18.19
C LEU A 24 13.44 20.65 -18.14
N LYS A 25 14.64 20.50 -17.59
CA LYS A 25 15.27 19.20 -17.29
C LYS A 25 14.61 18.46 -16.14
N ARG A 26 13.86 19.14 -15.27
CA ARG A 26 13.08 18.51 -14.22
C ARG A 26 11.88 19.37 -13.83
N VAL A 27 10.72 18.99 -14.32
CA VAL A 27 9.44 19.66 -14.10
C VAL A 27 8.52 18.82 -13.22
N TYR A 28 7.64 19.50 -12.52
CA TYR A 28 6.61 18.94 -11.65
C TYR A 28 5.26 19.36 -12.23
N VAL A 29 4.45 18.39 -12.64
CA VAL A 29 3.21 18.63 -13.38
C VAL A 29 2.07 17.87 -12.71
N THR A 30 0.98 18.55 -12.45
CA THR A 30 -0.28 17.95 -11.98
C THR A 30 -1.27 17.94 -13.12
N GLY A 31 -2.01 16.85 -13.28
CA GLY A 31 -3.05 16.77 -14.31
C GLY A 31 -3.86 15.49 -14.23
N GLU A 32 -4.93 15.43 -15.01
CA GLU A 32 -5.76 14.24 -15.17
C GLU A 32 -5.26 13.40 -16.35
N ILE A 33 -5.12 12.10 -16.15
CA ILE A 33 -4.78 11.16 -17.22
C ILE A 33 -5.94 11.08 -18.20
N SER A 34 -5.65 11.26 -19.48
CA SER A 34 -6.57 11.07 -20.59
C SER A 34 -5.88 10.30 -21.72
N ASN A 35 -6.68 9.73 -22.63
CA ASN A 35 -6.20 8.97 -23.79
C ASN A 35 -5.23 7.81 -23.45
N PHE A 36 -5.25 7.31 -22.22
CA PHE A 36 -4.40 6.19 -21.83
C PHE A 36 -4.96 4.87 -22.38
N ARG A 37 -4.10 4.12 -23.06
CA ARG A 37 -4.38 2.73 -23.48
C ARG A 37 -3.18 1.87 -23.11
N PRO A 38 -3.35 0.85 -22.26
CA PRO A 38 -2.23 0.04 -21.79
C PRO A 38 -1.57 -0.71 -22.94
N ARG A 39 -0.23 -0.69 -22.98
CA ARG A 39 0.61 -1.40 -23.96
C ARG A 39 1.63 -2.29 -23.25
N ARG A 40 2.22 -3.26 -23.95
CA ARG A 40 3.27 -4.15 -23.41
C ARG A 40 4.65 -3.47 -23.24
N GLY A 41 4.80 -2.25 -23.73
CA GLY A 41 6.07 -1.52 -23.78
C GLY A 41 5.99 -0.18 -23.06
N HIS A 42 6.49 0.87 -23.71
CA HIS A 42 6.32 2.23 -23.21
C HIS A 42 4.85 2.63 -23.24
N GLN A 43 4.45 3.39 -22.24
CA GLN A 43 3.12 3.94 -22.15
C GLN A 43 3.09 5.35 -22.73
N TYR A 44 2.01 5.64 -23.44
CA TYR A 44 1.74 6.95 -24.01
C TYR A 44 0.34 7.35 -23.57
N PHE A 45 0.22 8.55 -23.01
CA PHE A 45 -1.04 9.12 -22.55
C PHE A 45 -0.95 10.64 -22.62
N SER A 46 -2.04 11.33 -22.30
CA SER A 46 -2.06 12.79 -22.22
C SER A 46 -2.43 13.19 -20.80
N LEU A 47 -1.76 14.23 -20.28
CA LEU A 47 -2.14 14.91 -19.06
C LEU A 47 -2.92 16.16 -19.44
N LYS A 48 -4.09 16.35 -18.84
CA LYS A 48 -4.92 17.54 -19.07
C LYS A 48 -5.22 18.28 -17.77
N ASP A 49 -5.37 19.58 -17.87
CA ASP A 49 -6.02 20.45 -16.89
C ASP A 49 -7.25 21.12 -17.51
N GLU A 50 -7.79 22.16 -16.88
CA GLU A 50 -8.98 22.89 -17.36
C GLU A 50 -8.74 23.64 -18.68
N SER A 51 -7.49 23.95 -19.01
CA SER A 51 -7.09 24.88 -20.07
C SER A 51 -6.11 24.30 -21.10
N ALA A 52 -5.39 23.24 -20.75
CA ALA A 52 -4.26 22.73 -21.51
C ALA A 52 -4.17 21.20 -21.48
N VAL A 53 -3.51 20.65 -22.51
CA VAL A 53 -3.21 19.22 -22.64
C VAL A 53 -1.76 19.05 -23.08
N ILE A 54 -1.04 18.14 -22.45
CA ILE A 54 0.32 17.75 -22.81
C ILE A 54 0.42 16.25 -23.00
N ASN A 55 1.17 15.81 -24.03
CA ASN A 55 1.46 14.39 -24.21
C ASN A 55 2.54 13.93 -23.25
N ALA A 56 2.36 12.76 -22.64
CA ALA A 56 3.28 12.15 -21.71
C ALA A 56 3.74 10.78 -22.23
N THR A 57 5.03 10.52 -22.11
CA THR A 57 5.65 9.24 -22.44
C THR A 57 6.28 8.66 -21.17
N MET A 58 5.89 7.45 -20.82
CA MET A 58 6.47 6.72 -19.70
C MET A 58 7.20 5.48 -20.20
N PHE A 59 8.49 5.41 -19.94
CA PHE A 59 9.30 4.26 -20.31
C PHE A 59 8.92 3.02 -19.49
N LYS A 60 9.18 1.85 -20.08
CA LYS A 60 8.75 0.55 -19.52
C LYS A 60 9.38 0.30 -18.15
N ASN A 61 10.66 0.64 -18.00
CA ASN A 61 11.41 0.53 -16.75
C ASN A 61 10.84 1.36 -15.59
N VAL A 62 10.16 2.47 -15.88
CA VAL A 62 9.45 3.29 -14.90
C VAL A 62 8.06 2.70 -14.66
N PHE A 63 7.34 2.34 -15.73
CA PHE A 63 6.00 1.77 -15.65
C PHE A 63 5.97 0.45 -14.86
N ASP A 64 6.92 -0.46 -15.09
CA ASP A 64 7.02 -1.75 -14.40
C ASP A 64 7.26 -1.61 -12.88
N LYS A 65 7.70 -0.42 -12.41
CA LYS A 65 7.93 -0.12 -10.99
C LYS A 65 6.74 0.52 -10.29
N LEU A 66 5.64 0.77 -11.01
CA LEU A 66 4.46 1.39 -10.43
C LEU A 66 3.81 0.47 -9.41
N ALA A 67 3.53 1.03 -8.22
CA ALA A 67 2.78 0.34 -7.17
C ALA A 67 1.26 0.38 -7.38
N PHE A 68 0.79 1.02 -8.45
CA PHE A 68 -0.63 1.21 -8.77
C PHE A 68 -0.88 1.11 -10.27
N GLN A 69 -2.14 0.90 -10.66
CA GLN A 69 -2.54 0.86 -12.06
C GLN A 69 -2.94 2.25 -12.54
N LEU A 70 -2.43 2.67 -13.70
CA LEU A 70 -2.84 3.93 -14.32
C LEU A 70 -4.22 3.75 -14.97
N GLU A 71 -5.12 4.71 -14.75
CA GLU A 71 -6.47 4.71 -15.34
C GLU A 71 -6.79 6.09 -15.92
N PRO A 72 -7.54 6.15 -17.05
CA PRO A 72 -8.10 7.41 -17.53
C PRO A 72 -9.00 8.04 -16.46
N GLY A 73 -8.94 9.37 -16.32
CA GLY A 73 -9.68 10.12 -15.30
C GLY A 73 -8.94 10.28 -13.97
N MET A 74 -7.81 9.60 -13.78
CA MET A 74 -7.03 9.70 -12.55
C MET A 74 -6.26 11.03 -12.53
N LYS A 75 -6.40 11.80 -11.44
CA LYS A 75 -5.52 12.94 -11.16
C LYS A 75 -4.19 12.44 -10.62
N VAL A 76 -3.08 12.96 -11.16
CA VAL A 76 -1.73 12.51 -10.85
C VAL A 76 -0.75 13.69 -10.75
N ASN A 77 0.25 13.51 -9.91
CA ASN A 77 1.46 14.33 -9.82
C ASN A 77 2.61 13.62 -10.52
N VAL A 78 3.26 14.31 -11.45
CA VAL A 78 4.25 13.76 -12.36
C VAL A 78 5.55 14.54 -12.25
N ILE A 79 6.67 13.80 -12.13
CA ILE A 79 8.02 14.34 -12.21
C ILE A 79 8.65 13.83 -13.50
N GLY A 80 9.24 14.72 -14.27
CA GLY A 80 9.84 14.35 -15.55
C GLY A 80 10.58 15.51 -16.19
N HIS A 81 10.88 15.39 -17.48
CA HIS A 81 11.51 16.46 -18.26
C HIS A 81 10.79 16.65 -19.59
N LEU A 82 10.87 17.84 -20.16
CA LEU A 82 10.30 18.11 -21.47
C LEU A 82 11.27 17.68 -22.57
N ASP A 83 10.77 17.00 -23.58
CA ASP A 83 11.47 16.77 -24.84
C ASP A 83 10.63 17.28 -26.01
N LEU A 84 11.31 17.59 -27.12
CA LEU A 84 10.70 18.03 -28.35
C LEU A 84 10.95 16.97 -29.43
N TYR A 85 9.87 16.41 -29.97
CA TYR A 85 9.92 15.43 -31.04
C TYR A 85 10.19 16.12 -32.39
N GLY A 86 11.42 15.99 -32.87
CA GLY A 86 11.93 16.71 -34.03
C GLY A 86 11.09 16.61 -35.31
N PRO A 87 10.56 15.43 -35.71
CA PRO A 87 9.82 15.30 -36.96
C PRO A 87 8.55 16.17 -37.05
N ASN A 88 7.84 16.38 -35.92
CA ASN A 88 6.53 17.04 -35.93
C ASN A 88 6.52 18.34 -35.09
N GLY A 89 7.64 18.69 -34.44
CA GLY A 89 7.74 19.86 -33.58
C GLY A 89 6.93 19.77 -32.27
N SER A 90 6.32 18.63 -31.96
CA SER A 90 5.50 18.45 -30.76
C SER A 90 6.37 18.24 -29.52
N TYR A 91 6.09 18.99 -28.45
CA TYR A 91 6.71 18.74 -27.15
C TYR A 91 5.93 17.70 -26.35
N SER A 92 6.63 16.95 -25.51
CA SER A 92 6.06 15.95 -24.63
C SER A 92 6.81 15.91 -23.29
N LEU A 93 6.12 15.43 -22.26
CA LEU A 93 6.69 15.15 -20.96
C LEU A 93 7.20 13.70 -20.92
N ILE A 94 8.49 13.52 -20.66
CA ILE A 94 9.08 12.22 -20.37
C ILE A 94 8.95 11.97 -18.87
N VAL A 95 8.16 10.96 -18.50
CA VAL A 95 7.80 10.68 -17.11
C VAL A 95 8.88 9.84 -16.42
N GLU A 96 9.41 10.37 -15.33
CA GLU A 96 10.38 9.69 -14.46
C GLU A 96 9.74 9.15 -13.19
N LYS A 97 8.73 9.85 -12.65
CA LYS A 97 7.93 9.43 -11.50
C LYS A 97 6.49 9.90 -11.67
N ILE A 98 5.52 9.09 -11.28
CA ILE A 98 4.10 9.43 -11.26
C ILE A 98 3.47 8.89 -9.98
N GLU A 99 2.65 9.70 -9.34
CA GLU A 99 1.93 9.36 -8.12
C GLU A 99 0.50 9.91 -8.23
N PRO A 100 -0.52 9.25 -7.67
CA PRO A 100 -1.87 9.81 -7.65
C PRO A 100 -1.89 11.13 -6.87
N ASP A 101 -2.62 12.10 -7.40
CA ASP A 101 -2.82 13.39 -6.74
C ASP A 101 -3.69 13.18 -5.48
N GLY A 102 -3.30 13.82 -4.37
CA GLY A 102 -3.87 13.55 -3.04
C GLY A 102 -3.01 12.68 -2.11
N VAL A 103 -2.05 11.90 -2.66
CA VAL A 103 -1.12 11.10 -1.83
C VAL A 103 -0.08 11.99 -1.12
N GLY A 104 0.31 13.13 -1.69
CA GLY A 104 1.38 13.97 -1.12
C GLY A 104 1.08 14.53 0.28
N ALA A 105 -0.10 15.11 0.47
CA ALA A 105 -0.51 15.66 1.77
C ALA A 105 -0.73 14.56 2.82
N LEU A 106 -1.38 13.45 2.41
CA LEU A 106 -1.56 12.28 3.27
C LEU A 106 -0.22 11.66 3.66
N TYR A 107 0.72 11.51 2.71
CA TYR A 107 2.05 10.97 2.96
C TYR A 107 2.87 11.89 3.88
N GLN A 108 2.81 13.21 3.70
CA GLN A 108 3.45 14.16 4.62
C GLN A 108 2.86 14.08 6.03
N ALA A 109 1.54 14.04 6.17
CA ALA A 109 0.88 13.89 7.46
C ALA A 109 1.21 12.53 8.11
N TYR A 110 1.30 11.46 7.32
CA TYR A 110 1.75 10.15 7.77
C TYR A 110 3.19 10.19 8.31
N GLU A 111 4.12 10.78 7.56
CA GLU A 111 5.53 10.81 7.93
C GLU A 111 5.75 11.63 9.21
N GLN A 112 5.04 12.76 9.35
CA GLN A 112 5.04 13.58 10.58
C GLN A 112 4.51 12.78 11.78
N LEU A 113 3.38 12.09 11.60
CA LEU A 113 2.78 11.29 12.67
C LEU A 113 3.69 10.10 13.04
N LYS A 114 4.28 9.42 12.06
CA LYS A 114 5.21 8.32 12.28
C LYS A 114 6.42 8.78 13.10
N GLN A 115 7.01 9.92 12.76
CA GLN A 115 8.13 10.49 13.53
C GLN A 115 7.72 10.84 14.96
N LYS A 116 6.55 11.45 15.15
CA LYS A 116 5.99 11.75 16.49
C LYS A 116 5.81 10.48 17.32
N LEU A 117 5.10 9.48 16.80
CA LEU A 117 4.84 8.22 17.50
C LEU A 117 6.12 7.40 17.75
N GLN A 118 7.11 7.50 16.86
CA GLN A 118 8.42 6.88 17.06
C GLN A 118 9.21 7.55 18.18
N ALA A 119 9.19 8.89 18.25
CA ALA A 119 9.81 9.64 19.33
C ALA A 119 9.17 9.34 20.69
N GLU A 120 7.85 9.10 20.73
CA GLU A 120 7.12 8.64 21.92
C GLU A 120 7.40 7.15 22.26
N GLY A 121 8.10 6.40 21.41
CA GLY A 121 8.42 4.99 21.62
C GLY A 121 7.20 4.05 21.48
N LEU A 122 6.10 4.51 20.87
CA LEU A 122 4.83 3.79 20.79
C LEU A 122 4.98 2.43 20.08
N PHE A 123 5.80 2.37 19.04
CA PHE A 123 6.07 1.13 18.29
C PHE A 123 6.77 0.05 19.11
N ALA A 124 7.60 0.42 20.08
CA ALA A 124 8.24 -0.55 20.97
C ALA A 124 7.24 -1.10 21.98
N GLN A 125 6.34 -0.26 22.48
CA GLN A 125 5.31 -0.64 23.47
C GLN A 125 4.24 -1.58 22.89
N LEU A 126 3.95 -1.47 21.59
CA LEU A 126 3.03 -2.37 20.87
C LEU A 126 3.64 -3.74 20.54
N GLN A 127 4.97 -3.87 20.52
CA GLN A 127 5.65 -5.13 20.21
C GLN A 127 5.72 -6.04 21.43
N ARG A 128 4.57 -6.60 21.79
CA ARG A 128 4.47 -7.58 22.87
C ARG A 128 4.74 -8.99 22.36
N PRO A 129 5.36 -9.87 23.17
CA PRO A 129 5.61 -11.25 22.77
C PRO A 129 4.27 -11.97 22.58
N ILE A 130 4.13 -12.64 21.44
CA ILE A 130 2.95 -13.44 21.15
C ILE A 130 3.05 -14.77 21.91
N PRO A 131 1.99 -15.20 22.61
CA PRO A 131 1.94 -16.50 23.25
C PRO A 131 2.29 -17.61 22.25
N ARG A 132 3.08 -18.58 22.69
CA ARG A 132 3.52 -19.70 21.85
C ARG A 132 2.35 -20.60 21.40
N PHE A 133 1.28 -20.63 22.18
CA PHE A 133 0.08 -21.44 21.97
C PHE A 133 -1.18 -20.62 22.26
N PRO A 134 -1.55 -19.68 21.39
CA PRO A 134 -2.77 -18.90 21.58
C PRO A 134 -3.98 -19.80 21.39
N GLN A 135 -4.86 -19.86 22.39
CA GLN A 135 -6.11 -20.61 22.33
C GLN A 135 -7.22 -19.77 21.69
N LYS A 136 -7.26 -18.46 21.98
CA LYS A 136 -8.26 -17.55 21.43
C LYS A 136 -7.65 -16.35 20.72
N ILE A 137 -8.04 -16.17 19.47
CA ILE A 137 -7.60 -15.09 18.60
C ILE A 137 -8.79 -14.21 18.26
N ALA A 138 -8.78 -12.96 18.73
CA ALA A 138 -9.74 -11.97 18.27
C ALA A 138 -9.29 -11.38 16.93
N VAL A 139 -10.22 -11.19 16.00
CA VAL A 139 -9.94 -10.60 14.68
C VAL A 139 -10.88 -9.43 14.45
N ILE A 140 -10.35 -8.21 14.37
CA ILE A 140 -11.09 -7.00 13.99
C ILE A 140 -10.87 -6.75 12.50
N THR A 141 -11.90 -6.98 11.68
CA THR A 141 -11.87 -6.72 10.23
C THR A 141 -13.29 -6.68 9.65
N SER A 142 -13.41 -6.41 8.34
CA SER A 142 -14.69 -6.49 7.62
C SER A 142 -15.15 -7.95 7.48
N PRO A 143 -16.45 -8.25 7.73
CA PRO A 143 -16.99 -9.60 7.63
C PRO A 143 -17.05 -10.14 6.19
N SER A 144 -17.04 -9.27 5.18
CA SER A 144 -17.15 -9.63 3.77
C SER A 144 -15.82 -9.61 2.99
N GLY A 145 -14.72 -9.18 3.64
CA GLY A 145 -13.43 -8.99 2.98
C GLY A 145 -12.66 -10.28 2.68
N ALA A 146 -11.75 -10.24 1.70
CA ALA A 146 -10.84 -11.36 1.43
C ALA A 146 -9.93 -11.67 2.64
N VAL A 147 -9.57 -10.66 3.43
CA VAL A 147 -8.62 -10.83 4.53
C VAL A 147 -9.14 -11.66 5.69
N ILE A 148 -10.44 -11.65 6.00
CA ILE A 148 -10.95 -12.59 7.00
C ILE A 148 -10.83 -14.04 6.51
N ARG A 149 -11.04 -14.29 5.21
CA ARG A 149 -10.86 -15.64 4.63
C ARG A 149 -9.40 -16.06 4.66
N ASP A 150 -8.47 -15.14 4.37
CA ASP A 150 -7.04 -15.41 4.43
C ASP A 150 -6.56 -15.70 5.84
N ILE A 151 -7.04 -14.94 6.83
CA ILE A 151 -6.75 -15.16 8.25
C ILE A 151 -7.29 -16.53 8.68
N LEU A 152 -8.57 -16.82 8.44
CA LEU A 152 -9.19 -18.08 8.81
C LEU A 152 -8.49 -19.28 8.15
N THR A 153 -8.23 -19.20 6.84
CA THR A 153 -7.53 -20.26 6.10
C THR A 153 -6.10 -20.46 6.61
N THR A 154 -5.40 -19.38 6.93
CA THR A 154 -4.03 -19.44 7.46
C THR A 154 -3.99 -20.03 8.86
N VAL A 155 -4.90 -19.61 9.74
CA VAL A 155 -5.01 -20.13 11.12
C VAL A 155 -5.42 -21.60 11.09
N GLN A 156 -6.46 -21.98 10.35
CA GLN A 156 -6.87 -23.39 10.21
C GLN A 156 -5.75 -24.27 9.66
N ARG A 157 -4.98 -23.80 8.67
CA ARG A 157 -3.87 -24.57 8.10
C ARG A 157 -2.68 -24.70 9.05
N ARG A 158 -2.34 -23.64 9.80
CA ARG A 158 -1.12 -23.58 10.62
C ARG A 158 -1.33 -24.01 12.07
N TYR A 159 -2.50 -23.73 12.62
CA TYR A 159 -2.85 -23.95 14.03
C TYR A 159 -4.38 -24.10 14.22
N PRO A 160 -4.97 -25.24 13.79
CA PRO A 160 -6.43 -25.46 13.77
C PRO A 160 -7.09 -25.52 15.15
N ILE A 161 -6.31 -25.57 16.23
CA ILE A 161 -6.81 -25.67 17.60
C ILE A 161 -7.21 -24.28 18.16
N ALA A 162 -6.74 -23.19 17.55
CA ALA A 162 -7.14 -21.85 17.97
C ALA A 162 -8.59 -21.53 17.57
N GLU A 163 -9.35 -21.02 18.53
CA GLU A 163 -10.65 -20.38 18.33
C GLU A 163 -10.43 -18.98 17.77
N VAL A 164 -11.21 -18.61 16.75
CA VAL A 164 -11.11 -17.30 16.09
C VAL A 164 -12.43 -16.55 16.25
N ASP A 165 -12.41 -15.49 17.04
CA ASP A 165 -13.56 -14.61 17.29
C ASP A 165 -13.51 -13.41 16.34
N LEU A 166 -14.47 -13.32 15.42
CA LEU A 166 -14.59 -12.16 14.53
C LEU A 166 -15.33 -11.01 15.22
N TYR A 167 -14.71 -9.84 15.22
CA TYR A 167 -15.26 -8.55 15.62
C TYR A 167 -15.46 -7.69 14.37
N PRO A 168 -16.69 -7.62 13.82
CA PRO A 168 -16.94 -6.90 12.57
C PRO A 168 -16.68 -5.40 12.74
N ALA A 169 -15.83 -4.84 11.87
CA ALA A 169 -15.54 -3.42 11.84
C ALA A 169 -15.61 -2.85 10.42
N VAL A 170 -15.96 -1.58 10.33
CA VAL A 170 -15.72 -0.77 9.14
C VAL A 170 -14.22 -0.50 9.08
N VAL A 171 -13.58 -0.86 7.97
CA VAL A 171 -12.11 -0.78 7.81
C VAL A 171 -11.67 0.24 6.77
N GLN A 172 -12.61 0.97 6.17
CA GLN A 172 -12.38 1.99 5.13
C GLN A 172 -13.38 3.14 5.26
N GLY A 173 -12.99 4.33 4.78
CA GLY A 173 -13.79 5.55 4.86
C GLY A 173 -13.79 6.22 6.24
N GLU A 174 -14.56 7.31 6.37
CA GLU A 174 -14.56 8.19 7.55
C GLU A 174 -14.96 7.48 8.85
N ASN A 175 -15.83 6.46 8.75
CA ASN A 175 -16.32 5.69 9.90
C ASN A 175 -15.38 4.56 10.35
N ALA A 176 -14.23 4.38 9.69
CA ALA A 176 -13.31 3.29 10.00
C ALA A 176 -12.68 3.44 11.40
N VAL A 177 -12.11 4.60 11.71
CA VAL A 177 -11.43 4.84 13.00
C VAL A 177 -12.38 4.65 14.19
N PRO A 178 -13.58 5.27 14.23
CA PRO A 178 -14.52 5.04 15.32
C PRO A 178 -14.95 3.58 15.44
N SER A 179 -15.16 2.89 14.32
CA SER A 179 -15.56 1.47 14.31
C SER A 179 -14.47 0.57 14.89
N LEU A 180 -13.21 0.76 14.48
CA LEU A 180 -12.06 0.03 14.98
C LEU A 180 -11.85 0.25 16.48
N ILE A 181 -11.93 1.50 16.95
CA ILE A 181 -11.82 1.84 18.38
C ILE A 181 -12.93 1.18 19.20
N ASN A 182 -14.17 1.17 18.70
CA ASN A 182 -15.28 0.53 19.39
C ASN A 182 -15.06 -0.98 19.54
N GLN A 183 -14.55 -1.65 18.50
CA GLN A 183 -14.23 -3.07 18.59
C GLN A 183 -13.02 -3.35 19.48
N LEU A 184 -12.00 -2.48 19.47
CA LEU A 184 -10.87 -2.56 20.40
C LEU A 184 -11.34 -2.52 21.85
N LYS A 185 -12.25 -1.60 22.18
CA LYS A 185 -12.85 -1.51 23.51
C LYS A 185 -13.70 -2.74 23.86
N ALA A 186 -14.37 -3.35 22.88
CA ALA A 186 -15.12 -4.59 23.10
C ALA A 186 -14.18 -5.77 23.41
N VAL A 187 -13.08 -5.90 22.67
CA VAL A 187 -12.05 -6.91 22.92
C VAL A 187 -11.37 -6.68 24.27
N ALA A 188 -11.05 -5.43 24.62
CA ALA A 188 -10.39 -5.09 25.88
C ALA A 188 -11.21 -5.42 27.14
N LYS A 189 -12.54 -5.63 27.03
CA LYS A 189 -13.39 -6.10 28.13
C LYS A 189 -13.25 -7.60 28.40
N ARG A 190 -12.60 -8.34 27.51
CA ARG A 190 -12.35 -9.77 27.65
C ARG A 190 -10.91 -10.03 28.08
N SER A 191 -10.75 -10.88 29.08
CA SER A 191 -9.44 -11.33 29.57
C SER A 191 -9.00 -12.68 28.99
N ASP A 192 -9.87 -13.37 28.26
CA ASP A 192 -9.59 -14.69 27.67
C ASP A 192 -9.07 -14.63 26.23
N ILE A 193 -8.77 -13.44 25.71
CA ILE A 193 -8.19 -13.26 24.37
C ILE A 193 -6.66 -13.26 24.46
N ASP A 194 -6.02 -14.24 23.82
CA ASP A 194 -4.56 -14.38 23.83
C ASP A 194 -3.87 -13.46 22.83
N VAL A 195 -4.50 -13.23 21.67
CA VAL A 195 -3.95 -12.44 20.57
C VAL A 195 -5.07 -11.68 19.87
N LEU A 196 -4.81 -10.41 19.53
CA LEU A 196 -5.68 -9.60 18.70
C LEU A 196 -5.05 -9.36 17.33
N ILE A 197 -5.80 -9.60 16.25
CA ILE A 197 -5.44 -9.25 14.89
C ILE A 197 -6.34 -8.11 14.41
N ILE A 198 -5.76 -7.06 13.84
CA ILE A 198 -6.50 -5.99 13.16
C ILE A 198 -5.98 -5.87 11.74
N GLY A 199 -6.87 -5.92 10.76
CA GLY A 199 -6.46 -5.99 9.37
C GLY A 199 -7.54 -5.64 8.37
N ARG A 200 -7.12 -5.40 7.13
CA ARG A 200 -8.02 -5.17 5.99
C ARG A 200 -7.48 -5.83 4.73
N GLY A 201 -8.35 -6.07 3.75
CA GLY A 201 -7.96 -6.50 2.39
C GLY A 201 -7.02 -5.50 1.73
N GLY A 202 -6.18 -5.97 0.79
CA GLY A 202 -5.31 -5.09 -0.01
C GLY A 202 -6.09 -3.92 -0.61
N GLY A 203 -5.44 -2.75 -0.69
CA GLY A 203 -6.05 -1.52 -1.19
C GLY A 203 -5.05 -0.36 -1.25
N SER A 204 -5.52 0.78 -1.74
CA SER A 204 -4.73 2.01 -1.92
C SER A 204 -4.21 2.58 -0.58
N ILE A 205 -3.34 3.58 -0.64
CA ILE A 205 -2.79 4.22 0.57
C ILE A 205 -3.86 4.93 1.42
N GLU A 206 -4.88 5.49 0.77
CA GLU A 206 -6.07 6.13 1.38
C GLU A 206 -6.82 5.19 2.31
N ASP A 207 -6.69 3.92 2.00
CA ASP A 207 -7.54 2.85 2.45
C ASP A 207 -6.82 2.17 3.64
N LEU A 208 -5.48 2.34 3.76
CA LEU A 208 -4.68 2.09 4.97
C LEU A 208 -4.68 3.29 5.93
N TRP A 209 -5.20 4.44 5.53
CA TRP A 209 -5.12 5.67 6.30
C TRP A 209 -5.73 5.53 7.71
N ALA A 210 -6.88 4.87 7.81
CA ALA A 210 -7.57 4.64 9.07
C ALA A 210 -6.71 3.90 10.11
N PHE A 211 -5.75 3.09 9.65
CA PHE A 211 -4.84 2.34 10.52
C PHE A 211 -3.68 3.20 11.04
N ASN A 212 -3.44 4.35 10.41
CA ASN A 212 -2.42 5.31 10.80
C ASN A 212 -3.03 6.48 11.60
N ASP A 213 -4.22 6.33 12.18
CA ASP A 213 -4.81 7.37 13.01
C ASP A 213 -4.18 7.40 14.42
N GLU A 214 -3.92 8.60 14.95
CA GLU A 214 -3.31 8.76 16.27
C GLU A 214 -4.19 8.22 17.41
N SER A 215 -5.52 8.43 17.32
CA SER A 215 -6.45 7.96 18.34
C SER A 215 -6.48 6.43 18.36
N LEU A 216 -6.49 5.80 17.19
CA LEU A 216 -6.40 4.34 17.08
C LEU A 216 -5.08 3.82 17.66
N ALA A 217 -3.94 4.45 17.34
CA ALA A 217 -2.63 4.08 17.87
C ALA A 217 -2.59 4.11 19.40
N ARG A 218 -3.14 5.17 20.00
CA ARG A 218 -3.20 5.36 21.45
C ARG A 218 -4.16 4.38 22.12
N GLU A 219 -5.29 4.05 21.50
CA GLU A 219 -6.21 3.02 22.01
C GLU A 219 -5.58 1.62 21.97
N MET A 220 -4.82 1.29 20.92
CA MET A 220 -4.10 0.02 20.82
C MET A 220 -3.11 -0.21 21.98
N LEU A 221 -2.50 0.85 22.52
CA LEU A 221 -1.63 0.74 23.69
C LEU A 221 -2.36 0.28 24.96
N LYS A 222 -3.66 0.58 25.07
CA LYS A 222 -4.47 0.22 26.24
C LYS A 222 -4.89 -1.25 26.25
N CYS A 223 -4.86 -1.93 25.09
CA CYS A 223 -5.10 -3.36 25.03
C CYS A 223 -4.05 -4.09 25.88
N GLN A 224 -4.44 -5.18 26.54
CA GLN A 224 -3.54 -5.99 27.38
C GLN A 224 -2.95 -7.18 26.63
N CYS A 225 -3.70 -7.76 25.68
CA CYS A 225 -3.22 -8.83 24.83
C CYS A 225 -2.26 -8.32 23.73
N PRO A 226 -1.32 -9.15 23.24
CA PRO A 226 -0.49 -8.84 22.09
C PRO A 226 -1.31 -8.58 20.81
N LEU A 227 -0.88 -7.57 20.03
CA LEU A 227 -1.56 -7.12 18.82
C LEU A 227 -0.74 -7.42 17.55
N LEU A 228 -1.43 -7.89 16.52
CA LEU A 228 -0.96 -8.02 15.15
C LEU A 228 -1.75 -7.08 14.26
N VAL A 229 -1.14 -5.99 13.84
CA VAL A 229 -1.80 -4.97 13.02
C VAL A 229 -1.08 -4.80 11.69
N GLN A 230 -1.86 -4.55 10.64
CA GLN A 230 -1.36 -4.08 9.37
C GLN A 230 -0.91 -2.62 9.47
N TRP A 231 0.33 -2.39 9.92
CA TRP A 231 0.92 -1.05 10.06
C TRP A 231 1.98 -0.80 8.97
N ASP A 232 2.26 0.46 8.61
CA ASP A 232 3.37 0.84 7.71
C ASP A 232 3.27 0.22 6.29
N MET A 233 2.05 0.05 5.77
CA MET A 233 1.79 -0.63 4.49
C MET A 233 2.36 -2.07 4.41
N LYS A 234 2.76 -2.66 5.53
CA LYS A 234 3.29 -4.02 5.58
C LYS A 234 2.16 -5.02 5.77
N PRO A 235 2.25 -6.21 5.15
CA PRO A 235 1.28 -7.27 5.39
C PRO A 235 1.30 -7.71 6.84
N ILE A 236 0.14 -8.13 7.35
CA ILE A 236 0.01 -8.71 8.69
C ILE A 236 0.97 -9.88 8.81
N GLN A 237 1.87 -9.84 9.79
CA GLN A 237 2.86 -10.90 10.00
C GLN A 237 2.22 -12.12 10.70
N LEU A 238 1.27 -12.78 10.03
CA LEU A 238 0.63 -14.03 10.50
C LEU A 238 1.66 -15.15 10.75
N SER A 239 2.87 -15.05 10.19
CA SER A 239 4.00 -15.92 10.50
C SER A 239 4.45 -15.87 11.96
N ARG A 240 4.13 -14.81 12.70
CA ARG A 240 4.39 -14.72 14.15
C ARG A 240 3.42 -15.54 15.00
N ILE A 241 2.30 -16.01 14.41
CA ILE A 241 1.34 -16.92 15.06
C ILE A 241 1.85 -18.39 14.98
N THR A 242 3.07 -18.64 14.48
CA THR A 242 3.57 -20.01 14.25
C THR A 242 4.82 -20.37 15.05
N LEU A 243 4.85 -21.61 15.54
CA LEU A 243 6.07 -22.34 15.86
C LEU A 243 6.94 -22.53 14.61
N PRO A 244 8.27 -22.70 14.76
CA PRO A 244 9.10 -23.26 13.70
C PRO A 244 8.59 -24.67 13.39
N ILE A 245 7.78 -24.81 12.34
CA ILE A 245 7.42 -26.11 11.78
C ILE A 245 8.67 -26.63 11.06
N ASN A 246 9.61 -27.16 11.82
CA ASN A 246 10.60 -28.09 11.28
C ASN A 246 9.95 -29.48 11.28
N VAL A 247 8.90 -29.66 10.48
CA VAL A 247 8.46 -31.01 10.06
C VAL A 247 9.33 -31.39 8.87
N ARG A 248 10.64 -31.50 9.14
CA ARG A 248 11.44 -32.49 8.41
C ARG A 248 10.86 -33.84 8.81
N ARG A 249 10.34 -34.55 7.80
CA ARG A 249 10.32 -36.01 7.71
C ARG A 249 11.11 -36.68 8.85
N HIS A 250 10.45 -37.35 9.79
CA HIS A 250 10.84 -38.67 10.27
C HIS A 250 9.82 -39.25 11.27
N ARG A 251 9.18 -40.35 10.83
CA ARG A 251 8.81 -41.56 11.60
C ARG A 251 8.59 -41.41 13.12
N LEU A 252 7.34 -41.51 13.57
CA LEU A 252 6.97 -42.15 14.84
C LEU A 252 5.47 -42.56 14.91
N LEU A 253 4.94 -43.06 13.78
CA LEU A 253 3.68 -43.83 13.72
C LEU A 253 3.92 -45.18 13.02
N ARG A 254 4.97 -45.88 13.46
CA ARG A 254 4.96 -47.35 13.51
C ARG A 254 4.95 -47.71 15.00
N LEU A 255 4.13 -48.70 15.35
CA LEU A 255 4.03 -49.37 16.67
C LEU A 255 3.07 -48.78 17.72
N LYS A 256 1.76 -48.65 17.43
CA LYS A 256 0.74 -48.83 18.50
C LYS A 256 -0.67 -49.29 18.08
N LEU A 257 -0.90 -49.81 16.87
CA LEU A 257 -2.22 -50.32 16.45
C LEU A 257 -2.18 -51.62 15.60
N GLN A 258 -1.21 -52.52 15.84
CA GLN A 258 -1.24 -53.89 15.29
C GLN A 258 -0.98 -55.00 16.32
N HIS A 259 -1.08 -54.71 17.63
CA HIS A 259 -1.01 -55.73 18.69
C HIS A 259 -2.31 -55.96 19.47
N HIS A 260 -3.45 -55.56 18.93
CA HIS A 260 -4.77 -55.93 19.46
C HIS A 260 -5.68 -56.41 18.32
N LEU A 261 -5.38 -57.61 17.84
CA LEU A 261 -6.29 -58.59 17.22
C LEU A 261 -5.48 -59.88 17.10
N SER A 262 -5.39 -60.57 18.23
CA SER A 262 -5.22 -62.02 18.31
C SER A 262 -6.62 -62.64 18.32
#